data_AF-A0A7K7L1T8-F1
#
_entry.id   AF-A0A7K7L1T8-F1
#
_cell.length_a   1.000
_cell.length_b   1.000
_cell.length_c   1.000
_cell.angle_alpha   90.00
_cell.angle_beta   90.00
_cell.angle_gamma   90.00
#
_symmetry.space_group_name_H-M   'P 1'
#
loop_
_entity.id
_entity.type
_entity.pdbx_description
1 polymer ?
#
loop_
_entity_poly.entity_id
_entity_poly.type
_entity_poly.pdbx_seq_one_letter_code
_entity_poly.pdbx_strand_id
1 'polypeptide(L)'
;MAAAGRWLRSCRSLLRRGFPVLAAARRQPGLSGGSRRWQQVLGVGLGAALCAVPVIEKQNSSSLSNDALIKRAVSLVTDSTSTLLSQTTYALIEALTEYTKAVYTLVSLYKQYSNLLGKMNSEEVDAVWQVVIGARVDMTTKQQEYLRLESSWMTALRLSEMAAEAAYQSGADQASVTARSHIQLVKSQVQEVRQLSQKAETKLAEAQTEELIKAQGEESSLPQGVIGSTDAGEDPYLRED
;
A
#
# COMPACT_ATOMS: atom_id res chain seq x y z
N MET A 1 -27.22 31.04 -5.71
CA MET A 1 -26.79 30.51 -7.02
C MET A 1 -25.37 30.97 -7.31
N ALA A 2 -24.54 30.05 -7.83
CA ALA A 2 -23.22 30.22 -8.43
C ALA A 2 -22.07 30.76 -7.55
N ALA A 3 -21.17 29.86 -7.11
CA ALA A 3 -19.71 29.97 -7.28
C ALA A 3 -18.96 28.87 -6.49
N ALA A 4 -18.83 27.66 -7.05
CA ALA A 4 -17.80 26.70 -6.60
C ALA A 4 -17.60 25.62 -7.68
N GLY A 5 -16.88 25.97 -8.74
CA GLY A 5 -16.64 25.05 -9.85
C GLY A 5 -15.40 25.44 -10.60
N ARG A 6 -14.23 25.40 -9.95
CA ARG A 6 -12.96 25.76 -10.61
C ARG A 6 -11.70 25.21 -9.91
N TRP A 7 -11.72 24.01 -9.33
CA TRP A 7 -10.52 23.41 -8.69
C TRP A 7 -10.29 21.92 -9.00
N LEU A 8 -10.73 21.43 -10.17
CA LEU A 8 -10.56 20.01 -10.53
C LEU A 8 -9.91 19.76 -11.90
N ARG A 9 -9.02 20.63 -12.38
CA ARG A 9 -8.35 20.46 -13.69
C ARG A 9 -6.85 20.73 -13.75
N SER A 10 -6.10 20.67 -12.64
CA SER A 10 -4.68 21.08 -12.66
C SER A 10 -3.64 20.08 -12.12
N CYS A 11 -3.92 18.77 -12.10
CA CYS A 11 -2.90 17.77 -11.72
C CYS A 11 -2.91 16.49 -12.58
N ARG A 12 -3.13 16.60 -13.90
CA ARG A 12 -3.03 15.44 -14.83
C ARG A 12 -1.97 15.55 -15.92
N SER A 13 -1.10 16.56 -15.89
CA SER A 13 -0.14 16.83 -16.98
C SER A 13 1.33 16.52 -16.68
N LEU A 14 1.69 15.94 -15.53
CA LEU A 14 3.12 15.77 -15.17
C LEU A 14 3.65 14.33 -15.10
N LEU A 15 2.88 13.31 -15.49
CA LEU A 15 3.35 11.91 -15.48
C LEU A 15 3.27 11.20 -16.84
N ARG A 16 3.25 11.95 -17.96
CA ARG A 16 3.39 11.40 -19.32
C ARG A 16 4.66 11.89 -20.01
N ARG A 17 5.79 11.29 -19.64
CA ARG A 17 6.99 11.10 -20.48
C ARG A 17 7.51 9.72 -20.07
N GLY A 18 7.35 8.62 -20.82
CA GLY A 18 7.50 8.47 -22.27
C GLY A 18 8.90 7.91 -22.55
N PHE A 19 9.15 6.64 -22.21
CA PHE A 19 10.34 5.91 -22.66
C PHE A 19 10.04 5.30 -24.03
N PRO A 20 10.79 5.63 -25.10
CA PRO A 20 10.63 4.93 -26.36
C PRO A 20 11.32 3.57 -26.30
N VAL A 21 10.52 2.51 -26.38
CA VAL A 21 10.91 1.22 -26.94
C VAL A 21 11.11 1.43 -28.44
N LEU A 22 12.33 1.20 -28.94
CA LEU A 22 12.56 1.02 -30.36
C LEU A 22 13.23 -0.33 -30.61
N ALA A 23 12.43 -1.20 -31.21
CA ALA A 23 12.78 -2.48 -31.75
C ALA A 23 13.69 -2.35 -32.99
N ALA A 24 14.33 -3.46 -33.29
CA ALA A 24 15.30 -3.70 -34.35
C ALA A 24 14.90 -3.20 -35.75
N ALA A 25 15.91 -2.69 -36.47
CA ALA A 25 15.94 -2.71 -37.93
C ALA A 25 17.33 -3.18 -38.39
N ARG A 26 17.38 -4.38 -39.00
CA ARG A 26 18.50 -4.81 -39.84
C ARG A 26 18.63 -3.86 -41.03
N ARG A 27 19.85 -3.47 -41.37
CA ARG A 27 20.45 -3.49 -42.72
C ARG A 27 21.91 -3.01 -42.65
N GLN A 28 22.84 -3.91 -43.00
CA GLN A 28 24.13 -3.58 -43.61
C GLN A 28 23.88 -3.00 -45.03
N PRO A 29 24.77 -2.19 -45.66
CA PRO A 29 26.19 -2.53 -45.89
C PRO A 29 27.19 -1.36 -45.90
N GLY A 30 28.50 -1.65 -45.92
CA GLY A 30 29.51 -0.69 -46.39
C GLY A 30 30.88 -0.81 -45.73
N LEU A 31 31.88 -1.11 -46.55
CA LEU A 31 33.31 -1.17 -46.26
C LEU A 31 33.94 0.23 -46.07
N SER A 32 35.21 0.22 -45.62
CA SER A 32 36.19 1.31 -45.47
C SER A 32 36.03 2.15 -44.19
N GLY A 33 37.05 2.45 -43.41
CA GLY A 33 38.49 2.24 -43.46
C GLY A 33 39.06 3.06 -42.30
N GLY A 34 39.99 2.52 -41.51
CA GLY A 34 40.44 3.25 -40.33
C GLY A 34 41.39 2.48 -39.43
N SER A 35 42.60 2.27 -39.93
CA SER A 35 43.87 2.09 -39.21
C SER A 35 43.80 2.05 -37.67
N ARG A 36 44.15 0.91 -37.07
CA ARG A 36 44.93 0.87 -35.82
C ARG A 36 45.72 -0.45 -35.70
N ARG A 37 46.98 -0.28 -36.08
CA ARG A 37 48.25 -0.98 -35.84
C ARG A 37 48.36 -1.72 -34.47
N TRP A 38 49.38 -2.58 -34.36
CA TRP A 38 49.88 -3.42 -33.23
C TRP A 38 49.36 -4.89 -33.27
N GLN A 39 50.14 -5.96 -33.42
CA GLN A 39 51.57 -6.23 -33.67
C GLN A 39 51.69 -7.56 -34.43
N GLN A 40 52.67 -7.63 -35.34
CA GLN A 40 53.23 -8.87 -35.87
C GLN A 40 54.23 -9.45 -34.88
N VAL A 41 54.07 -10.72 -34.51
CA VAL A 41 55.20 -11.65 -34.34
C VAL A 41 54.79 -12.98 -34.97
N LEU A 42 55.35 -13.27 -36.14
CA LEU A 42 55.35 -14.60 -36.76
C LEU A 42 56.48 -15.39 -36.11
N GLY A 43 56.13 -16.32 -35.24
CA GLY A 43 56.98 -17.44 -34.86
C GLY A 43 56.55 -18.66 -35.67
N VAL A 44 57.34 -19.03 -36.68
CA VAL A 44 57.21 -20.29 -37.42
C VAL A 44 57.54 -21.43 -36.45
N GLY A 45 56.53 -22.23 -36.11
CA GLY A 45 56.68 -23.49 -35.41
C GLY A 45 55.77 -24.52 -36.06
N LEU A 46 56.36 -25.44 -36.83
CA LEU A 46 55.71 -26.69 -37.22
C LEU A 46 55.42 -27.49 -35.94
N GLY A 47 54.18 -27.44 -35.50
CA GLY A 47 53.65 -28.32 -34.47
C GLY A 47 52.20 -28.58 -34.81
N ALA A 48 51.87 -29.82 -35.16
CA ALA A 48 50.51 -30.27 -35.40
C ALA A 48 49.72 -30.25 -34.08
N ALA A 49 49.37 -29.07 -33.59
CA ALA A 49 48.30 -28.92 -32.63
C ALA A 49 47.01 -28.96 -33.44
N LEU A 50 46.39 -30.14 -33.50
CA LEU A 50 44.98 -30.26 -33.87
C LEU A 50 44.20 -29.32 -32.96
N CYS A 51 43.90 -28.12 -33.44
CA CYS A 51 42.96 -27.23 -32.79
C CYS A 51 41.63 -27.97 -32.76
N ALA A 52 41.33 -28.63 -31.65
CA ALA A 52 39.99 -29.06 -31.32
C ALA A 52 39.16 -27.78 -31.14
N VAL A 53 38.72 -27.21 -32.27
CA VAL A 53 37.65 -26.23 -32.27
C VAL A 53 36.46 -26.98 -31.66
N PRO A 54 35.89 -26.52 -30.53
CA PRO A 54 34.69 -27.14 -30.03
C PRO A 54 33.65 -27.04 -31.13
N VAL A 55 33.33 -28.19 -31.74
CA VAL A 55 32.19 -28.29 -32.64
C VAL A 55 31.00 -28.07 -31.73
N ILE A 56 30.55 -26.82 -31.65
CA ILE A 56 29.23 -26.50 -31.14
C ILE A 56 28.31 -27.07 -32.20
N GLU A 57 27.94 -28.33 -32.00
CA GLU A 57 26.80 -28.92 -32.64
C GLU A 57 25.59 -28.12 -32.16
N LYS A 58 25.34 -27.03 -32.88
CA LYS A 58 24.17 -26.15 -32.73
C LYS A 58 22.98 -26.90 -33.32
N GLN A 59 22.77 -28.14 -32.87
CA GLN A 59 21.61 -28.92 -33.22
C GLN A 59 20.41 -28.28 -32.55
N ASN A 60 19.35 -28.16 -33.35
CA ASN A 60 18.11 -27.45 -33.09
C ASN A 60 17.23 -28.14 -32.02
N SER A 61 17.82 -28.79 -31.02
CA SER A 61 17.15 -29.51 -29.92
C SER A 61 17.07 -28.71 -28.62
N SER A 62 17.90 -27.68 -28.43
CA SER A 62 17.91 -26.88 -27.19
C SER A 62 16.67 -26.00 -27.04
N SER A 63 16.05 -25.57 -28.14
CA SER A 63 14.83 -24.74 -28.15
C SER A 63 13.56 -25.48 -27.72
N LEU A 64 13.57 -26.82 -27.73
CA LEU A 64 12.43 -27.68 -27.38
C LEU A 64 12.73 -28.63 -26.23
N SER A 65 13.90 -28.48 -25.59
CA SER A 65 14.22 -29.26 -24.39
C SER A 65 13.25 -28.93 -23.27
N ASN A 66 12.88 -29.93 -22.48
CA ASN A 66 12.07 -29.75 -21.28
C ASN A 66 12.67 -28.68 -20.35
N ASP A 67 14.00 -28.59 -20.25
CA ASP A 67 14.69 -27.57 -19.46
C ASP A 67 14.42 -26.14 -19.96
N ALA A 68 14.42 -25.93 -21.28
CA ALA A 68 14.12 -24.63 -21.88
C ALA A 68 12.64 -24.24 -21.68
N LEU A 69 11.73 -25.21 -21.78
CA LEU A 69 10.31 -25.01 -21.50
C LEU A 69 10.07 -24.69 -20.02
N ILE A 70 10.75 -25.37 -19.10
CA ILE A 70 10.69 -25.11 -17.65
C ILE A 70 11.19 -23.70 -17.35
N LYS A 71 12.36 -23.30 -17.86
CA LYS A 71 12.89 -21.94 -17.66
C LYS A 71 11.95 -20.87 -18.18
N ARG A 72 11.32 -21.10 -19.34
CA ARG A 72 10.32 -20.17 -19.89
C ARG A 72 9.07 -20.09 -19.01
N ALA A 73 8.53 -21.23 -18.56
CA ALA A 73 7.38 -21.27 -17.67
C ALA A 73 7.69 -20.52 -16.35
N VAL A 74 8.87 -20.74 -15.79
CA VAL A 74 9.32 -20.08 -14.56
C VAL A 74 9.51 -18.57 -14.75
N SER A 75 10.07 -18.13 -15.89
CA SER A 75 10.14 -16.70 -16.23
C SER A 75 8.75 -16.06 -16.28
N LEU A 76 7.79 -16.71 -16.96
CA LEU A 76 6.41 -16.22 -17.05
C LEU A 76 5.73 -16.17 -15.68
N VAL A 77 5.92 -17.20 -14.85
CA VAL A 77 5.39 -17.23 -13.48
C VAL A 77 6.01 -16.10 -12.66
N THR A 78 7.32 -15.91 -12.71
CA THR A 78 8.03 -14.85 -11.98
C THR A 78 7.55 -13.45 -12.38
N ASP A 79 7.43 -13.18 -13.67
CA ASP A 79 6.95 -11.89 -14.19
C ASP A 79 5.48 -11.62 -13.79
N SER A 80 4.63 -12.66 -13.89
CA SER A 80 3.22 -12.58 -13.52
C SER A 80 3.04 -12.36 -12.02
N THR A 81 3.78 -13.10 -11.18
CA THR A 81 3.68 -12.94 -9.71
C THR A 81 4.26 -11.61 -9.27
N SER A 82 5.33 -11.13 -9.91
CA SER A 82 5.87 -9.79 -9.67
C SER A 82 4.83 -8.71 -9.96
N THR A 83 4.14 -8.80 -11.10
CA THR A 83 3.06 -7.86 -11.46
C THR A 83 1.90 -7.91 -10.46
N LEU A 84 1.44 -9.12 -10.10
CA LEU A 84 0.37 -9.31 -9.13
C LEU A 84 0.76 -8.75 -7.75
N LEU A 85 2.01 -8.96 -7.33
CA LEU A 85 2.53 -8.44 -6.08
C LEU A 85 2.56 -6.91 -6.08
N SER A 86 3.03 -6.27 -7.16
CA SER A 86 3.00 -4.80 -7.27
C SER A 86 1.57 -4.26 -7.20
N GLN A 87 0.62 -4.87 -7.91
CA GLN A 87 -0.78 -4.42 -7.93
C GLN A 87 -1.46 -4.57 -6.56
N THR A 88 -1.31 -5.72 -5.92
CA THR A 88 -1.88 -5.96 -4.59
C THR A 88 -1.21 -5.09 -3.53
N THR A 89 0.09 -4.80 -3.66
CA THR A 89 0.81 -3.86 -2.78
C THR A 89 0.24 -2.46 -2.92
N TYR A 90 0.05 -1.97 -4.14
CA TYR A 90 -0.54 -0.65 -4.39
C TYR A 90 -1.96 -0.55 -3.80
N ALA A 91 -2.82 -1.53 -4.09
CA ALA A 91 -4.19 -1.55 -3.59
C ALA A 91 -4.23 -1.58 -2.05
N LEU A 92 -3.36 -2.37 -1.41
CA LEU A 92 -3.28 -2.44 0.05
C LEU A 92 -2.81 -1.10 0.66
N ILE A 93 -1.77 -0.48 0.09
CA ILE A 93 -1.27 0.82 0.56
C ILE A 93 -2.36 1.90 0.43
N GLU A 94 -3.09 1.92 -0.69
CA GLU A 94 -4.21 2.84 -0.90
C GLU A 94 -5.30 2.61 0.16
N ALA A 95 -5.74 1.37 0.38
CA ALA A 95 -6.77 1.05 1.35
C ALA A 95 -6.35 1.36 2.81
N LEU A 96 -5.10 1.06 3.18
CA LEU A 96 -4.54 1.45 4.49
C LEU A 96 -4.51 2.97 4.65
N THR A 97 -4.19 3.70 3.58
CA THR A 97 -4.17 5.18 3.60
C THR A 97 -5.58 5.74 3.76
N GLU A 98 -6.58 5.20 3.07
CA GLU A 98 -7.98 5.59 3.23
C GLU A 98 -8.50 5.29 4.64
N TYR A 99 -8.20 4.10 5.16
CA TYR A 99 -8.51 3.74 6.55
C TYR A 99 -7.88 4.71 7.54
N THR A 100 -6.58 5.01 7.38
CA THR A 100 -5.87 5.98 8.24
C THR A 100 -6.53 7.36 8.21
N LYS A 101 -7.01 7.82 7.04
CA LYS A 101 -7.76 9.09 6.92
C LYS A 101 -9.11 9.04 7.66
N ALA A 102 -9.84 7.92 7.58
CA ALA A 102 -11.10 7.74 8.30
C ALA A 102 -10.85 7.77 9.82
N VAL A 103 -9.79 7.11 10.30
CA VAL A 103 -9.36 7.16 11.71
C VAL A 103 -9.07 8.60 12.14
N TYR A 104 -8.29 9.36 11.37
CA TYR A 104 -8.00 10.77 11.69
C TYR A 104 -9.24 11.68 11.65
N THR A 105 -10.19 11.39 10.77
CA THR A 105 -11.49 12.09 10.75
C THR A 105 -12.21 11.88 12.08
N LEU A 106 -12.26 10.63 12.55
CA LEU A 106 -12.88 10.30 13.82
C LEU A 106 -12.14 10.92 15.02
N VAL A 107 -10.80 10.95 15.01
CA VAL A 107 -9.99 11.67 16.01
C VAL A 107 -10.38 13.15 16.09
N SER A 108 -10.49 13.82 14.94
CA SER A 108 -10.87 15.24 14.90
C SER A 108 -12.28 15.48 15.45
N LEU A 109 -13.22 14.60 15.12
CA LEU A 109 -14.60 14.70 15.64
C LEU A 109 -14.63 14.55 17.16
N TYR A 110 -13.91 13.56 17.73
CA TYR A 110 -13.82 13.41 19.19
C TYR A 110 -13.22 14.63 19.86
N LYS A 111 -12.13 15.17 19.33
CA LYS A 111 -11.50 16.37 19.89
C LYS A 111 -12.42 17.59 19.81
N GLN A 112 -13.15 17.75 18.71
CA GLN A 112 -14.10 18.85 18.55
C GLN A 112 -15.27 18.72 19.52
N TYR A 113 -15.85 17.53 19.64
CA TYR A 113 -16.90 17.23 20.61
C TYR A 113 -16.45 17.55 22.04
N SER A 114 -15.29 17.05 22.47
CA SER A 114 -14.69 17.33 23.77
C SER A 114 -14.37 18.80 24.05
N ASN A 115 -14.32 19.67 23.05
CA ASN A 115 -14.09 21.11 23.20
C ASN A 115 -15.39 21.91 23.27
N LEU A 116 -16.48 21.33 22.74
CA LEU A 116 -17.82 21.90 22.70
C LEU A 116 -18.74 21.31 23.78
N LEU A 117 -18.24 20.35 24.57
CA LEU A 117 -18.87 19.87 25.78
C LEU A 117 -19.32 21.08 26.66
N GLY A 118 -20.55 21.00 27.18
CA GLY A 118 -21.20 22.07 27.95
C GLY A 118 -21.58 23.34 27.17
N LYS A 119 -21.23 23.46 25.88
CA LYS A 119 -21.48 24.66 25.04
C LYS A 119 -22.53 24.46 23.96
N MET A 120 -23.02 23.23 23.80
CA MET A 120 -24.01 22.83 22.81
C MET A 120 -25.33 22.49 23.51
N ASN A 121 -26.46 22.76 22.86
CA ASN A 121 -27.76 22.27 23.32
C ASN A 121 -27.93 20.77 22.98
N SER A 122 -28.99 20.14 23.49
CA SER A 122 -29.21 18.70 23.30
C SER A 122 -29.36 18.27 21.84
N GLU A 123 -29.94 19.12 20.98
CA GLU A 123 -30.13 18.83 19.55
C GLU A 123 -28.79 18.89 18.80
N GLU A 124 -27.96 19.88 19.13
CA GLU A 124 -26.61 20.03 18.57
C GLU A 124 -25.70 18.87 18.98
N VAL A 125 -25.79 18.43 20.25
CA VAL A 125 -25.07 17.25 20.75
C VAL A 125 -25.47 16.00 19.98
N ASP A 126 -26.77 15.73 19.81
CA ASP A 126 -27.25 14.57 19.04
C ASP A 126 -26.78 14.65 17.58
N ALA A 127 -26.88 15.80 16.93
CA ALA A 127 -26.43 15.98 15.55
C ALA A 127 -24.93 15.68 15.38
N VAL A 128 -24.07 16.17 16.29
CA VAL A 128 -22.63 15.84 16.28
C VAL A 128 -22.42 14.35 16.53
N TRP A 129 -23.17 13.76 17.44
CA TRP A 129 -23.06 12.33 17.76
C TRP A 129 -23.46 11.45 16.57
N GLN A 130 -24.48 11.80 15.80
CA GLN A 130 -24.85 11.10 14.56
C GLN A 130 -23.71 11.15 13.52
N VAL A 131 -22.99 12.28 13.41
CA VAL A 131 -21.81 12.39 12.54
C VAL A 131 -20.68 11.46 13.02
N VAL A 132 -20.46 11.37 14.33
CA VAL A 132 -19.48 10.44 14.94
C VAL A 132 -19.84 8.99 14.63
N ILE A 133 -21.11 8.60 14.75
CA ILE A 133 -21.60 7.26 14.41
C ILE A 133 -21.35 6.97 12.92
N GLY A 134 -21.72 7.90 12.03
CA GLY A 134 -21.47 7.76 10.59
C GLY A 134 -19.99 7.58 10.26
N ALA A 135 -19.11 8.38 10.88
CA ALA A 135 -17.67 8.27 10.72
C ALA A 135 -17.11 6.94 11.25
N ARG A 136 -17.65 6.39 12.34
CA ARG A 136 -17.30 5.04 12.84
C ARG A 136 -17.66 3.96 11.83
N VAL A 137 -18.85 4.03 11.23
CA VAL A 137 -19.29 3.06 10.20
C VAL A 137 -18.38 3.13 8.97
N ASP A 138 -18.03 4.33 8.50
CA ASP A 138 -17.10 4.50 7.39
C ASP A 138 -15.71 3.93 7.72
N MET A 139 -15.17 4.25 8.90
CA MET A 139 -13.89 3.70 9.38
C MET A 139 -13.91 2.16 9.42
N THR A 140 -14.96 1.53 9.95
CA THR A 140 -15.10 0.06 9.97
C THR A 140 -15.23 -0.53 8.56
N THR A 141 -15.90 0.15 7.65
CA THR A 141 -16.00 -0.28 6.24
C THR A 141 -14.64 -0.26 5.56
N LYS A 142 -13.86 0.82 5.76
CA LYS A 142 -12.48 0.91 5.27
C LYS A 142 -11.56 -0.12 5.93
N GLN A 143 -11.80 -0.43 7.20
CA GLN A 143 -11.08 -1.48 7.92
C GLN A 143 -11.26 -2.84 7.24
N GLN A 144 -12.51 -3.21 6.98
CA GLN A 144 -12.83 -4.48 6.33
C GLN A 144 -12.20 -4.58 4.94
N GLU A 145 -12.21 -3.49 4.17
CA GLU A 145 -11.61 -3.47 2.84
C GLU A 145 -10.08 -3.60 2.87
N TYR A 146 -9.38 -2.92 3.79
CA TYR A 146 -7.93 -3.12 3.90
C TYR A 146 -7.60 -4.56 4.30
N LEU A 147 -8.34 -5.17 5.23
CA LEU A 147 -8.10 -6.56 5.67
C LEU A 147 -8.30 -7.55 4.52
N ARG A 148 -9.31 -7.32 3.67
CA ARG A 148 -9.54 -8.11 2.47
C ARG A 148 -8.37 -8.01 1.49
N LEU A 149 -7.89 -6.80 1.22
CA LEU A 149 -6.75 -6.55 0.34
C LEU A 149 -5.43 -7.06 0.94
N GLU A 150 -5.29 -7.05 2.26
CA GLU A 150 -4.14 -7.60 2.98
C GLU A 150 -4.04 -9.12 2.75
N SER A 151 -5.16 -9.83 2.84
CA SER A 151 -5.21 -11.27 2.52
C SER A 151 -4.79 -11.55 1.07
N SER A 152 -5.28 -10.74 0.12
CA SER A 152 -4.88 -10.82 -1.29
C SER A 152 -3.38 -10.56 -1.48
N TRP A 153 -2.83 -9.56 -0.80
CA TRP A 153 -1.41 -9.22 -0.84
C TRP A 153 -0.53 -10.33 -0.25
N MET A 154 -0.91 -10.89 0.90
CA MET A 154 -0.20 -12.03 1.51
C MET A 154 -0.17 -13.24 0.58
N THR A 155 -1.24 -13.47 -0.18
CA THR A 155 -1.29 -14.55 -1.18
C THR A 155 -0.33 -14.27 -2.34
N ALA A 156 -0.35 -13.06 -2.90
CA ALA A 156 0.58 -12.65 -3.96
C ALA A 156 2.05 -12.71 -3.52
N LEU A 157 2.32 -12.37 -2.26
CA LEU A 157 3.62 -12.46 -1.63
C LEU A 157 4.14 -13.91 -1.60
N ARG A 158 3.32 -14.84 -1.10
CA ARG A 158 3.67 -16.28 -1.06
C ARG A 158 3.86 -16.86 -2.47
N LEU A 159 3.01 -16.49 -3.42
CA LEU A 159 3.16 -16.90 -4.82
C LEU A 159 4.50 -16.40 -5.40
N SER A 160 4.88 -15.17 -5.08
CA SER A 160 6.16 -14.59 -5.53
C SER A 160 7.37 -15.26 -4.86
N GLU A 161 7.26 -15.62 -3.58
CA GLU A 161 8.30 -16.38 -2.86
C GLU A 161 8.51 -17.76 -3.50
N MET A 162 7.42 -18.47 -3.83
CA MET A 162 7.48 -19.74 -4.56
C MET A 162 8.03 -19.58 -5.98
N ALA A 163 7.66 -18.52 -6.70
CA ALA A 163 8.20 -18.22 -8.04
C ALA A 163 9.71 -17.96 -8.00
N ALA A 164 10.17 -17.19 -7.01
CA ALA A 164 11.59 -16.92 -6.81
C ALA A 164 12.38 -18.20 -6.50
N GLU A 165 11.79 -19.13 -5.74
CA GLU A 165 12.39 -20.42 -5.44
C GLU A 165 12.43 -21.33 -6.69
N ALA A 166 11.36 -21.38 -7.47
CA ALA A 166 11.35 -22.11 -8.75
C ALA A 166 12.37 -21.53 -9.76
N ALA A 167 12.54 -20.21 -9.79
CA ALA A 167 13.58 -19.53 -10.56
C ALA A 167 14.98 -19.98 -10.15
N TYR A 168 15.24 -20.09 -8.84
CA TYR A 168 16.51 -20.59 -8.34
C TYR A 168 16.74 -22.07 -8.75
N GLN A 169 15.75 -22.93 -8.53
CA GLN A 169 15.85 -24.37 -8.82
C GLN A 169 16.01 -24.68 -10.31
N SER A 170 15.53 -23.82 -11.20
CA SER A 170 15.69 -23.95 -12.65
C SER A 170 16.96 -23.28 -13.20
N GLY A 171 17.84 -22.76 -12.33
CA GLY A 171 19.08 -22.08 -12.72
C GLY A 171 18.88 -20.67 -13.29
N ALA A 172 17.74 -20.04 -13.02
CA ALA A 172 17.44 -18.65 -13.35
C ALA A 172 17.77 -17.71 -12.17
N ASP A 173 19.02 -17.74 -11.70
CA ASP A 173 19.47 -17.05 -10.48
C ASP A 173 19.16 -15.54 -10.48
N GLN A 174 19.35 -14.87 -11.61
CA GLN A 174 19.08 -13.43 -11.73
C GLN A 174 17.59 -13.10 -11.52
N ALA A 175 16.69 -13.94 -12.04
CA ALA A 175 15.25 -13.78 -11.83
C ALA A 175 14.87 -14.05 -10.37
N SER A 176 15.49 -15.06 -9.75
CA SER A 176 15.29 -15.35 -8.32
C SER A 176 15.72 -14.19 -7.41
N VAL A 177 16.93 -13.66 -7.61
CA VAL A 177 17.45 -12.52 -6.84
C VAL A 177 16.56 -11.30 -7.03
N THR A 178 16.19 -10.98 -8.26
CA THR A 178 15.32 -9.84 -8.58
C THR A 178 13.95 -9.97 -7.87
N ALA A 179 13.33 -11.15 -7.93
CA ALA A 179 12.05 -11.41 -7.27
C ALA A 179 12.17 -11.29 -5.74
N ARG A 180 13.24 -11.84 -5.13
CA ARG A 180 13.48 -11.71 -3.69
C ARG A 180 13.70 -10.26 -3.26
N SER A 181 14.46 -9.48 -4.02
CA SER A 181 14.64 -8.04 -3.76
C SER A 181 13.32 -7.28 -3.83
N HIS A 182 12.49 -7.58 -4.84
CA HIS A 182 11.16 -6.98 -4.95
C HIS A 182 10.26 -7.33 -3.76
N ILE A 183 10.26 -8.60 -3.32
CA ILE A 183 9.53 -9.06 -2.13
C ILE A 183 9.93 -8.29 -0.87
N GLN A 184 11.24 -8.07 -0.65
CA GLN A 184 11.70 -7.31 0.52
C GLN A 184 11.27 -5.85 0.48
N LEU A 185 11.36 -5.21 -0.69
CA LEU A 185 10.94 -3.83 -0.88
C LEU A 185 9.44 -3.64 -0.61
N VAL A 186 8.58 -4.51 -1.14
CA VAL A 186 7.14 -4.36 -0.89
C VAL A 186 6.76 -4.66 0.55
N LYS A 187 7.47 -5.59 1.22
CA LYS A 187 7.30 -5.85 2.66
C LYS A 187 7.62 -4.60 3.47
N SER A 188 8.73 -3.91 3.18
CA SER A 188 9.09 -2.68 3.91
C SER A 188 8.09 -1.56 3.66
N GLN A 189 7.66 -1.34 2.42
CA GLN A 189 6.66 -0.32 2.08
C GLN A 189 5.32 -0.53 2.81
N VAL A 190 4.80 -1.75 2.79
CA VAL A 190 3.55 -2.08 3.50
C VAL A 190 3.72 -1.89 5.01
N GLN A 191 4.87 -2.26 5.57
CA GLN A 191 5.14 -2.10 7.00
C GLN A 191 5.19 -0.62 7.42
N GLU A 192 5.81 0.26 6.64
CA GLU A 192 5.84 1.70 6.93
C GLU A 192 4.43 2.29 6.98
N VAL A 193 3.57 1.94 6.02
CA VAL A 193 2.19 2.45 5.98
C VAL A 193 1.35 1.88 7.12
N ARG A 194 1.55 0.61 7.51
CA ARG A 194 0.90 0.03 8.70
C ARG A 194 1.26 0.77 9.99
N GLN A 195 2.52 1.13 10.17
CA GLN A 195 2.95 1.89 11.35
C GLN A 195 2.24 3.24 11.43
N LEU A 196 2.00 3.90 10.30
CA LEU A 196 1.23 5.14 10.26
C LEU A 196 -0.24 4.93 10.68
N SER A 197 -0.86 3.83 10.24
CA SER A 197 -2.21 3.44 10.66
C SER A 197 -2.29 3.20 12.17
N GLN A 198 -1.38 2.38 12.71
CA GLN A 198 -1.32 2.07 14.15
C GLN A 198 -1.12 3.33 15.00
N LYS A 199 -0.30 4.27 14.52
CA LYS A 199 -0.14 5.57 15.18
C LYS A 199 -1.44 6.39 15.18
N ALA A 200 -2.23 6.33 14.11
CA ALA A 200 -3.53 6.98 14.05
C ALA A 200 -4.54 6.32 15.01
N GLU A 201 -4.56 4.99 15.08
CA GLU A 201 -5.39 4.22 16.03
C GLU A 201 -5.05 4.55 17.48
N THR A 202 -3.76 4.68 17.80
CA THR A 202 -3.31 5.11 19.13
C THR A 202 -3.87 6.48 19.49
N LYS A 203 -3.82 7.45 18.56
CA LYS A 203 -4.41 8.78 18.76
C LYS A 203 -5.93 8.76 18.89
N LEU A 204 -6.59 7.82 18.23
CA LEU A 204 -8.03 7.63 18.37
C LEU A 204 -8.37 7.14 19.78
N ALA A 205 -7.63 6.16 20.30
CA ALA A 205 -7.79 5.69 21.67
C ALA A 205 -7.57 6.83 22.68
N GLU A 206 -6.51 7.62 22.52
CA GLU A 206 -6.26 8.81 23.35
C GLU A 206 -7.44 9.79 23.31
N ALA A 207 -7.91 10.17 22.12
CA ALA A 207 -9.03 11.11 21.97
C ALA A 207 -10.34 10.60 22.58
N GLN A 208 -10.60 9.28 22.50
CA GLN A 208 -11.75 8.65 23.14
C GLN A 208 -11.63 8.67 24.67
N THR A 209 -10.43 8.42 25.22
CA THR A 209 -10.23 8.50 26.68
C THR A 209 -10.35 9.93 27.21
N GLU A 210 -9.84 10.93 26.49
CA GLU A 210 -9.98 12.34 26.86
C GLU A 210 -11.44 12.81 26.88
N GLU A 211 -12.25 12.33 25.93
CA GLU A 211 -13.68 12.63 25.87
C GLU A 211 -14.43 12.07 27.08
N LEU A 212 -14.23 10.79 27.41
CA LEU A 212 -14.87 10.15 28.56
C LEU A 212 -14.53 10.84 29.89
N ILE A 213 -13.27 11.24 30.10
CA ILE A 213 -12.85 11.93 31.32
C ILE A 213 -13.52 13.30 31.43
N LYS A 214 -13.63 14.05 30.33
CA LYS A 214 -14.29 15.36 30.32
C LYS A 214 -15.80 15.26 30.52
N ALA A 215 -16.45 14.28 29.88
CA ALA A 215 -17.88 14.03 30.03
C ALA A 215 -18.24 13.74 31.51
N GLN A 216 -17.46 12.90 32.18
CA GLN A 216 -17.62 12.62 33.61
C GLN A 216 -17.35 13.84 34.49
N GLY A 217 -16.36 14.66 34.14
CA GLY A 217 -16.04 15.90 34.84
C GLY A 217 -17.17 16.93 34.77
N GLU A 218 -17.83 17.10 33.63
CA GLU A 218 -18.98 18.00 33.47
C GLU A 218 -20.23 17.49 34.19
N GLU A 219 -20.54 16.19 34.12
CA GLU A 219 -21.63 15.60 34.92
C GLU A 219 -21.43 15.79 36.42
N SER A 220 -20.19 15.69 36.91
CA SER A 220 -19.85 15.93 38.32
C SER A 220 -19.81 17.42 38.71
N SER A 221 -19.76 18.34 37.74
CA SER A 221 -19.68 19.79 37.97
C SER A 221 -21.05 20.47 37.94
N LEU A 222 -22.11 19.74 37.57
CA LEU A 222 -23.48 20.22 37.70
C LEU A 222 -23.82 20.35 39.19
N PRO A 223 -24.28 21.52 39.67
CA PRO A 223 -24.67 21.66 41.05
C PRO A 223 -25.89 20.78 41.32
N GLN A 224 -25.77 19.91 42.32
CA GLN A 224 -26.91 19.34 43.02
C GLN A 224 -27.65 20.49 43.73
N GLY A 225 -28.51 21.21 43.00
CA GLY A 225 -29.22 22.33 43.59
C GLY A 225 -30.05 23.18 42.62
N VAL A 226 -31.35 22.82 42.54
CA VAL A 226 -32.54 23.71 42.43
C VAL A 226 -32.68 24.46 41.08
N ILE A 227 -33.77 24.34 40.32
CA ILE A 227 -35.10 25.00 40.44
C ILE A 227 -36.02 24.36 39.37
N GLY A 228 -37.33 24.11 39.55
CA GLY A 228 -38.23 24.52 40.63
C GLY A 228 -39.69 24.10 40.40
N SER A 229 -40.49 24.49 41.39
CA SER A 229 -41.92 24.22 41.60
C SER A 229 -42.85 24.32 40.38
N THR A 230 -43.76 23.36 40.30
CA THR A 230 -45.19 23.67 40.20
C THR A 230 -45.98 22.60 40.96
N ASP A 231 -46.46 23.00 42.14
CA ASP A 231 -47.76 22.68 42.72
C ASP A 231 -48.45 21.37 42.29
N ALA A 232 -48.37 20.34 43.14
CA ALA A 232 -49.42 19.33 43.40
C ALA A 232 -48.85 18.22 44.28
N GLY A 233 -49.06 18.30 45.60
CA GLY A 233 -48.66 17.26 46.52
C GLY A 233 -48.58 17.78 47.94
N GLU A 234 -49.74 18.03 48.53
CA GLU A 234 -49.92 18.26 49.95
C GLU A 234 -49.19 17.17 50.75
N ASP A 235 -48.23 17.55 51.59
CA ASP A 235 -47.65 16.66 52.61
C ASP A 235 -48.54 16.76 53.88
N PRO A 236 -49.33 15.73 54.22
CA PRO A 236 -50.40 15.83 55.21
C PRO A 236 -49.92 15.70 56.67
N TYR A 237 -48.60 15.68 56.93
CA TYR A 237 -48.05 15.35 58.27
C TYR A 237 -47.40 16.50 59.05
N LEU A 238 -47.58 17.76 58.64
CA LEU A 238 -46.91 18.91 59.28
C LEU A 238 -47.85 20.02 59.80
N ARG A 239 -49.01 19.68 60.36
CA ARG A 239 -49.80 20.64 61.17
C ARG A 239 -50.31 20.04 62.48
N GLU A 240 -49.49 20.14 63.51
CA GLU A 240 -49.86 20.20 64.94
C GLU A 240 -48.91 21.30 65.49
N ASP A 241 -49.34 22.49 65.88
CA ASP A 241 -50.16 22.84 67.07
C ASP A 241 -51.21 23.94 66.81
#